data_AF-A0A9J6Q4R6-F1
#
_entry.id   AF-A0A9J6Q4R6-F1
#
_cell.length_a   1.000
_cell.length_b   1.000
_cell.length_c   1.000
_cell.angle_alpha   90.00
_cell.angle_beta   90.00
_cell.angle_gamma   90.00
#
_symmetry.space_group_name_H-M   'P 1'
#
loop_
_entity.id
_entity.type
_entity.pdbx_description
1 polymer ?
#
loop_
_entity_poly.entity_id
_entity_poly.type
_entity_poly.pdbx_seq_one_letter_code
_entity_poly.pdbx_strand_id
1 'polypeptide(L)'
;MLTIARRTAVGAGILLIMPAAVWISGWQWQPGPDSGWLKALFWVTETVTQPWGIITHTVLCGWFLWCLRFRLRAAIMLFAILGAAILIGQGVKSWVKDRVQEPRPFVVWLEKTHHVPVTDFYNLKRKARGELVKEQLSEQQTIPPFLRKHWQKETGFAFPSGHTMFAASWALLGVGLLWPRRRTLTIAVLLVWATGVMGSRLLLGMHWPRDLIVATLIAWLLVTLATWLAQRVCGPLMPPAEENREIASREQES
;
A
#
# COMPACT_ATOMS: atom_id res chain seq x y z
N MET A 1 4.82 -16.16 -18.37
CA MET A 1 5.57 -15.87 -17.13
C MET A 1 6.63 -14.79 -17.26
N LEU A 2 7.73 -15.00 -17.99
CA LEU A 2 8.89 -14.09 -18.00
C LEU A 2 8.52 -12.63 -18.34
N THR A 3 7.63 -12.43 -19.30
CA THR A 3 7.18 -11.09 -19.73
C THR A 3 6.37 -10.35 -18.67
N ILE A 4 5.51 -11.04 -17.92
CA ILE A 4 4.73 -10.44 -16.83
C ILE A 4 5.66 -10.12 -15.66
N ALA A 5 6.55 -11.04 -15.29
CA ALA A 5 7.53 -10.83 -14.23
C ALA A 5 8.47 -9.65 -14.53
N ARG A 6 8.91 -9.49 -15.80
CA ARG A 6 9.68 -8.32 -16.24
C ARG A 6 8.90 -7.02 -16.03
N ARG A 7 7.63 -6.97 -16.39
CA ARG A 7 6.79 -5.77 -16.21
C ARG A 7 6.54 -5.47 -14.73
N THR A 8 6.22 -6.48 -13.92
CA THR A 8 6.06 -6.26 -12.47
C THR A 8 7.37 -5.83 -11.82
N ALA A 9 8.52 -6.32 -12.29
CA ALA A 9 9.83 -5.86 -11.83
C ALA A 9 10.09 -4.39 -12.20
N VAL A 10 9.75 -3.96 -13.42
CA VAL A 10 9.80 -2.54 -13.81
C VAL A 10 8.88 -1.70 -12.95
N GLY A 11 7.64 -2.14 -12.73
CA GLY A 11 6.68 -1.46 -11.84
C GLY A 11 7.19 -1.36 -10.41
N ALA A 12 7.82 -2.40 -9.89
CA ALA A 12 8.46 -2.39 -8.58
C ALA A 12 9.63 -1.39 -8.54
N GLY A 13 10.48 -1.39 -9.57
CA GLY A 13 11.54 -0.40 -9.74
C GLY A 13 11.01 1.03 -9.66
N ILE A 14 9.94 1.34 -10.40
CA ILE A 14 9.29 2.67 -10.38
C ILE A 14 8.78 3.02 -8.97
N LEU A 15 8.06 2.12 -8.32
CA LEU A 15 7.51 2.35 -6.98
C LEU A 15 8.60 2.51 -5.91
N LEU A 16 9.78 1.92 -6.11
CA LEU A 16 10.93 2.04 -5.22
C LEU A 16 11.67 3.37 -5.36
N ILE A 17 11.53 4.10 -6.47
CA ILE A 17 12.24 5.37 -6.69
C ILE A 17 11.96 6.37 -5.56
N MET A 18 10.67 6.61 -5.28
CA MET A 18 10.26 7.60 -4.27
C MET A 18 10.77 7.27 -2.86
N PRO A 19 10.50 6.09 -2.27
CA PRO A 19 10.97 5.78 -0.92
C PRO A 19 12.50 5.63 -0.85
N ALA A 20 13.17 5.16 -1.91
CA ALA A 20 14.64 5.12 -1.94
C ALA A 20 15.24 6.53 -1.95
N ALA A 21 14.69 7.45 -2.74
CA ALA A 21 15.14 8.83 -2.77
C ALA A 21 14.95 9.52 -1.41
N VAL A 22 13.81 9.31 -0.73
CA VAL A 22 13.56 9.83 0.62
C VAL A 22 14.50 9.20 1.64
N TRP A 23 14.84 7.92 1.49
CA TRP A 23 15.78 7.26 2.39
C TRP A 23 17.20 7.80 2.24
N ILE A 24 17.67 7.94 1.00
CA ILE A 24 19.02 8.44 0.67
C ILE A 24 19.18 9.90 1.07
N SER A 25 18.11 10.71 0.97
CA SER A 25 18.17 12.13 1.38
C SER A 25 18.33 12.32 2.89
N GLY A 26 18.18 11.27 3.71
CA GLY A 26 18.24 11.36 5.16
C GLY A 26 17.04 12.11 5.76
N TRP A 27 15.96 12.28 5.00
CA TRP A 27 14.77 12.98 5.47
C TRP A 27 14.19 12.32 6.72
N GLN A 28 13.95 13.13 7.74
CA GLN A 28 13.27 12.70 8.96
C GLN A 28 11.94 13.42 9.08
N TRP A 29 10.92 12.67 9.48
CA TRP A 29 9.60 13.23 9.71
C TRP A 29 9.63 14.17 10.93
N GLN A 30 8.97 15.32 10.79
CA GLN A 30 8.69 16.28 11.85
C GLN A 30 7.22 16.70 11.75
N PRO A 31 6.53 17.03 12.86
CA PRO A 31 5.16 17.51 12.80
C PRO A 31 5.10 18.86 12.07
N GLY A 32 4.35 18.90 10.98
CA GLY A 32 4.03 20.14 10.26
C GLY A 32 2.71 20.76 10.75
N PRO A 33 2.52 22.08 10.57
CA PRO A 33 1.26 22.76 10.90
C PRO A 33 0.09 22.22 10.07
N ASP A 34 -1.14 22.48 10.53
CA ASP A 34 -2.35 22.14 9.78
C ASP A 34 -2.29 22.76 8.39
N SER A 35 -2.27 21.91 7.38
CA SER A 35 -2.16 22.31 5.99
C SER A 35 -3.14 21.51 5.16
N GLY A 36 -3.75 22.15 4.16
CA GLY A 36 -4.63 21.48 3.20
C GLY A 36 -3.95 20.27 2.54
N TRP A 37 -2.63 20.32 2.39
CA TRP A 37 -1.82 19.22 1.87
C TRP A 37 -1.81 17.99 2.79
N LEU A 38 -1.64 18.16 4.11
CA LEU A 38 -1.67 17.06 5.07
C LEU A 38 -3.05 16.39 5.10
N LYS A 39 -4.12 17.18 4.97
CA LYS A 39 -5.49 16.67 4.88
C LYS A 39 -5.75 15.90 3.58
N ALA A 40 -5.23 16.38 2.45
CA ALA A 40 -5.32 15.67 1.18
C ALA A 40 -4.61 14.30 1.25
N LEU A 41 -3.42 14.25 1.84
CA LEU A 41 -2.69 12.99 2.05
C LEU A 41 -3.38 12.05 3.04
N PHE A 42 -4.06 12.60 4.04
CA PHE A 42 -4.92 11.81 4.91
C PHE A 42 -6.06 11.17 4.11
N TRP A 43 -6.72 11.90 3.21
CA TRP A 43 -7.75 11.33 2.34
C TRP A 43 -7.20 10.24 1.43
N VAL A 44 -6.00 10.42 0.87
CA VAL A 44 -5.31 9.36 0.10
C VAL A 44 -5.10 8.12 0.96
N THR A 45 -4.70 8.26 2.22
CA THR A 45 -4.58 7.13 3.16
C THR A 45 -5.92 6.45 3.40
N GLU A 46 -6.98 7.25 3.57
CA GLU A 46 -8.33 6.73 3.82
C GLU A 46 -8.86 5.90 2.65
N THR A 47 -8.43 6.15 1.40
CA THR A 47 -8.79 5.28 0.25
C THR A 47 -8.36 3.82 0.42
N VAL A 48 -7.44 3.52 1.35
CA VAL A 48 -6.99 2.16 1.69
C VAL A 48 -7.44 1.74 3.09
N THR A 49 -7.70 2.69 3.99
CA THR A 49 -8.14 2.41 5.36
C THR A 49 -9.61 1.96 5.41
N GLN A 50 -9.91 1.01 6.31
CA GLN A 50 -11.29 0.60 6.61
C GLN A 50 -12.11 1.76 7.22
N PRO A 51 -13.33 2.06 6.72
CA PRO A 51 -14.14 1.24 5.79
C PRO A 51 -13.95 1.53 4.28
N TRP A 52 -13.47 2.73 3.90
CA TRP A 52 -13.38 3.17 2.50
C TRP A 52 -12.50 2.28 1.62
N GLY A 53 -11.48 1.65 2.20
CA GLY A 53 -10.64 0.65 1.55
C GLY A 53 -11.40 -0.53 0.94
N ILE A 54 -12.55 -0.93 1.52
CA ILE A 54 -13.41 -1.98 0.92
C ILE A 54 -13.99 -1.49 -0.41
N ILE A 55 -14.43 -0.24 -0.46
CA ILE A 55 -15.03 0.35 -1.66
C ILE A 55 -13.98 0.40 -2.77
N THR A 56 -12.79 0.94 -2.47
CA THR A 56 -11.67 0.98 -3.43
C THR A 56 -11.31 -0.42 -3.92
N HIS A 57 -11.22 -1.40 -3.01
CA HIS A 57 -10.93 -2.78 -3.36
C HIS A 57 -11.98 -3.37 -4.30
N THR A 58 -13.27 -3.23 -3.97
CA THR A 58 -14.38 -3.78 -4.76
C THR A 58 -14.45 -3.16 -6.15
N VAL A 59 -14.28 -1.84 -6.25
CA VAL A 59 -14.25 -1.12 -7.53
C VAL A 59 -13.07 -1.59 -8.38
N LEU A 60 -11.88 -1.70 -7.81
CA LEU A 60 -10.70 -2.20 -8.53
C LEU A 60 -10.86 -3.66 -8.94
N CYS A 61 -11.40 -4.52 -8.09
CA CYS A 61 -11.70 -5.91 -8.44
C CYS A 61 -12.66 -5.98 -9.64
N GLY A 62 -13.78 -5.26 -9.61
CA GLY A 62 -14.73 -5.20 -10.71
C GLY A 62 -14.09 -4.69 -12.00
N TRP A 63 -13.31 -3.60 -11.92
CA TRP A 63 -12.61 -3.04 -13.06
C TRP A 63 -11.57 -3.98 -13.66
N PHE A 64 -10.80 -4.69 -12.84
CA PHE A 64 -9.82 -5.67 -13.31
C PHE A 64 -10.50 -6.91 -13.90
N LEU A 65 -11.59 -7.40 -13.32
CA LEU A 65 -12.37 -8.49 -13.90
C LEU A 65 -12.91 -8.12 -15.27
N TRP A 66 -13.39 -6.88 -15.43
CA TRP A 66 -13.79 -6.33 -16.73
C TRP A 66 -12.62 -6.27 -17.72
N CYS A 67 -11.47 -5.73 -17.31
CA CYS A 67 -10.29 -5.65 -18.15
C CYS A 67 -9.70 -7.03 -18.51
N LEU A 68 -9.94 -8.05 -17.67
CA LEU A 68 -9.47 -9.41 -17.85
C LEU A 68 -10.59 -10.36 -18.32
N ARG A 69 -11.69 -9.84 -18.90
CA ARG A 69 -12.88 -10.62 -19.27
C ARG A 69 -12.59 -11.80 -20.19
N PHE A 70 -11.61 -11.66 -21.09
CA PHE A 70 -11.16 -12.73 -22.00
C PHE A 70 -10.43 -13.88 -21.30
N ARG A 71 -10.02 -13.69 -20.04
CA ARG A 71 -9.34 -14.67 -19.19
C ARG A 71 -9.99 -14.73 -17.80
N LEU A 72 -11.32 -14.61 -17.73
CA LEU A 72 -12.06 -14.43 -16.48
C LEU A 72 -11.78 -15.53 -15.44
N ARG A 73 -11.69 -16.81 -15.87
CA ARG A 73 -11.35 -17.93 -14.98
C ARG A 73 -10.01 -17.73 -14.28
N ALA A 74 -8.98 -17.32 -15.03
CA ALA A 74 -7.65 -17.06 -14.49
C ALA A 74 -7.62 -15.79 -13.63
N ALA A 75 -8.43 -14.77 -13.95
CA ALA A 75 -8.58 -13.56 -13.14
C ALA A 75 -9.26 -13.85 -11.78
N ILE A 76 -10.33 -14.64 -11.77
CA ILE A 76 -11.01 -15.08 -10.54
C ILE A 76 -10.04 -15.90 -9.68
N MET A 77 -9.31 -16.86 -10.28
CA MET A 77 -8.30 -17.63 -9.56
C MET A 77 -7.21 -16.75 -8.96
N LEU A 78 -6.72 -15.76 -9.71
CA LEU A 78 -5.74 -14.80 -9.22
C LEU A 78 -6.26 -14.03 -8.01
N PHE A 79 -7.49 -13.54 -8.04
CA PHE A 79 -8.08 -12.83 -6.90
C PHE A 79 -8.36 -13.76 -5.72
N ALA A 80 -8.72 -15.02 -5.94
CA ALA A 80 -8.83 -16.00 -4.89
C ALA A 80 -7.48 -16.25 -4.19
N ILE A 81 -6.40 -16.40 -4.97
CA ILE A 81 -5.04 -16.57 -4.44
C ILE A 81 -4.60 -15.34 -3.63
N LEU A 82 -4.84 -14.14 -4.15
CA LEU A 82 -4.52 -12.89 -3.45
C LEU A 82 -5.36 -12.72 -2.18
N GLY A 83 -6.65 -13.07 -2.22
CA GLY A 83 -7.53 -13.08 -1.06
C GLY A 83 -7.04 -14.02 0.04
N ALA A 84 -6.67 -15.25 -0.34
CA ALA A 84 -6.07 -16.21 0.57
C ALA A 84 -4.75 -15.68 1.17
N ALA A 85 -3.90 -15.07 0.36
CA ALA A 85 -2.65 -14.47 0.84
C ALA A 85 -2.87 -13.29 1.79
N ILE A 86 -3.93 -12.50 1.62
CA ILE A 86 -4.31 -11.43 2.56
C ILE A 86 -4.73 -12.04 3.90
N LEU A 87 -5.54 -13.11 3.89
CA LEU A 87 -5.95 -13.80 5.12
C LEU A 87 -4.74 -14.38 5.87
N ILE A 88 -3.83 -15.05 5.15
CA ILE A 88 -2.56 -15.53 5.72
C ILE A 88 -1.73 -14.36 6.24
N GLY A 89 -1.65 -13.27 5.48
CA GLY A 89 -0.92 -12.06 5.83
C GLY A 89 -1.42 -11.38 7.11
N GLN A 90 -2.71 -11.49 7.43
CA GLN A 90 -3.23 -11.03 8.72
C GLN A 90 -2.71 -11.85 9.90
N GLY A 91 -2.57 -13.18 9.74
CA GLY A 91 -1.93 -14.05 10.72
C GLY A 91 -0.44 -13.75 10.88
N VAL A 92 0.28 -13.64 9.75
CA VAL A 92 1.72 -13.28 9.74
C VAL A 92 1.95 -11.91 10.38
N LYS A 93 1.06 -10.94 10.14
CA LYS A 93 1.15 -9.60 10.74
C LYS A 93 1.11 -9.64 12.27
N SER A 94 0.32 -10.54 12.86
CA SER A 94 0.31 -10.70 14.31
C SER A 94 1.66 -11.21 14.80
N TRP A 95 2.19 -12.25 14.17
CA TRP A 95 3.46 -12.87 14.55
C TRP A 95 4.68 -11.96 14.33
N VAL A 96 4.74 -11.24 13.21
CA VAL A 96 5.84 -10.32 12.88
C VAL A 96 5.91 -9.16 13.88
N LYS A 97 4.76 -8.69 14.36
CA LYS A 97 4.69 -7.59 15.33
C LYS A 97 5.24 -7.96 16.71
N ASP A 98 5.29 -9.25 17.04
CA ASP A 98 5.92 -9.73 18.26
C ASP A 98 7.46 -9.81 18.14
N ARG A 99 7.98 -9.78 16.91
CA ARG A 99 9.42 -9.91 16.61
C ARG A 99 10.08 -8.59 16.21
N VAL A 100 9.38 -7.71 15.49
CA VAL A 100 9.91 -6.44 14.97
C VAL A 100 9.26 -5.29 15.72
N GLN A 101 9.96 -4.79 16.73
CA GLN A 101 9.48 -3.74 17.63
C GLN A 101 9.98 -2.35 17.22
N GLU A 102 9.77 -1.97 15.95
CA GLU A 102 10.25 -0.68 15.45
C GLU A 102 9.24 0.45 15.76
N PRO A 103 9.69 1.54 16.44
CA PRO A 103 8.83 2.66 16.77
C PRO A 103 8.46 3.45 15.52
N ARG A 104 7.24 3.99 15.50
CA ARG A 104 6.81 4.90 14.43
C ARG A 104 7.49 6.27 14.58
N PRO A 105 7.71 7.01 13.48
CA PRO A 105 8.30 8.36 13.55
C PRO A 105 7.60 9.30 14.54
N PHE A 106 6.26 9.28 14.62
CA PHE A 106 5.54 10.13 15.57
C PHE A 106 5.78 9.75 17.04
N VAL A 107 6.07 8.47 17.33
CA VAL A 107 6.33 8.00 18.71
C VAL A 107 7.72 8.46 19.16
N VAL A 108 8.72 8.42 18.27
CA VAL A 108 10.06 8.97 18.54
C VAL A 108 10.00 10.48 18.80
N TRP A 109 9.15 11.19 18.06
CA TRP A 109 8.90 12.61 18.32
C TRP A 109 8.17 12.84 19.66
N LEU A 110 7.19 11.99 19.99
CA LEU A 110 6.44 12.08 21.25
C LEU A 110 7.36 11.87 22.46
N GLU A 111 8.25 10.87 22.40
CA GLU A 111 9.28 10.62 23.41
C GLU A 111 10.16 11.86 23.63
N LYS A 112 10.66 12.46 22.56
CA LYS A 112 11.51 13.67 22.64
C LYS A 112 10.78 14.88 23.22
N THR A 113 9.48 15.00 22.99
CA THR A 113 8.70 16.19 23.36
C THR A 113 8.13 16.09 24.78
N HIS A 114 7.70 14.89 25.18
CA HIS A 114 6.99 14.67 26.43
C HIS A 114 7.70 13.70 27.40
N HIS A 115 8.94 13.31 27.09
CA HIS A 115 9.81 12.50 27.94
C HIS A 115 9.24 11.13 28.34
N VAL A 116 8.38 10.56 27.50
CA VAL A 116 7.88 9.18 27.66
C VAL A 116 8.81 8.23 26.90
N PRO A 117 9.58 7.36 27.58
CA PRO A 117 10.46 6.41 26.90
C PRO A 117 9.67 5.52 25.93
N VAL A 118 10.23 5.30 24.74
CA VAL A 118 9.63 4.42 23.71
C VAL A 118 9.36 3.02 24.27
N THR A 119 10.25 2.51 25.13
CA THR A 119 10.10 1.20 25.79
C THR A 119 8.84 1.13 26.64
N ASP A 120 8.60 2.17 27.44
CA ASP A 120 7.44 2.23 28.34
C ASP A 120 6.15 2.38 27.54
N PHE A 121 6.19 3.16 26.46
CA PHE A 121 5.09 3.27 25.51
C PHE A 121 4.70 1.89 24.95
N TYR A 122 5.67 1.10 24.48
CA TYR A 122 5.40 -0.20 23.85
C TYR A 122 5.10 -1.34 24.84
N ASN A 123 5.47 -1.20 26.12
CA ASN A 123 5.07 -2.11 27.20
C ASN A 123 3.56 -2.02 27.54
N LEU A 124 2.90 -0.92 27.18
CA LEU A 124 1.47 -0.75 27.40
C LEU A 124 0.62 -1.57 26.41
N LYS A 125 -0.53 -2.05 26.90
CA LYS A 125 -1.57 -2.64 26.04
C LYS A 125 -2.01 -1.62 24.99
N ARG A 126 -2.41 -2.08 23.80
CA ARG A 126 -2.78 -1.22 22.66
C ARG A 126 -3.81 -0.12 23.02
N LYS A 127 -4.80 -0.45 23.85
CA LYS A 127 -5.82 0.51 24.31
C LYS A 127 -5.19 1.63 25.16
N ALA A 128 -4.37 1.26 26.14
CA ALA A 128 -3.64 2.20 26.99
C ALA A 128 -2.65 3.07 26.20
N ARG A 129 -1.97 2.53 25.17
CA ARG A 129 -1.17 3.34 24.24
C ARG A 129 -2.00 4.43 23.56
N GLY A 130 -3.20 4.08 23.08
CA GLY A 130 -4.10 5.04 22.43
C GLY A 130 -4.57 6.14 23.39
N GLU A 131 -4.86 5.78 24.63
CA GLU A 131 -5.24 6.71 25.70
C GLU A 131 -4.08 7.64 26.08
N LEU A 132 -2.86 7.11 26.22
CA LEU A 132 -1.66 7.91 26.47
C LEU A 132 -1.38 8.90 25.34
N VAL A 133 -1.47 8.46 24.07
CA VAL A 133 -1.37 9.38 22.91
C VAL A 133 -2.46 10.45 22.97
N LYS A 134 -3.69 10.11 23.38
CA LYS A 134 -4.79 11.08 23.50
C LYS A 134 -4.51 12.11 24.59
N GLU A 135 -4.04 11.68 25.75
CA GLU A 135 -3.71 12.53 26.89
C GLU A 135 -2.58 13.50 26.53
N GLN A 136 -1.47 12.97 26.02
CA GLN A 136 -0.28 13.75 25.66
C GLN A 136 -0.53 14.74 24.52
N LEU A 137 -1.41 14.39 23.58
CA LEU A 137 -1.78 15.27 22.46
C LEU A 137 -3.02 16.13 22.77
N SER A 138 -3.61 16.04 23.96
CA SER A 138 -4.78 16.86 24.32
C SER A 138 -4.40 18.33 24.44
N GLU A 139 -3.19 18.60 24.95
CA GLU A 139 -2.62 19.93 25.15
C GLU A 139 -1.95 20.50 23.88
N GLN A 140 -1.67 19.65 22.88
CA GLN A 140 -1.05 20.06 21.61
C GLN A 140 -2.07 20.65 20.63
N GLN A 141 -2.08 21.99 20.48
CA GLN A 141 -2.93 22.71 19.53
C GLN A 141 -2.38 22.76 18.11
N THR A 142 -1.08 22.48 17.93
CA THR A 142 -0.39 22.54 16.63
C THR A 142 -0.71 21.36 15.71
N ILE A 143 -1.19 20.23 16.28
CA ILE A 143 -1.47 19.00 15.53
C ILE A 143 -2.96 18.92 15.19
N PRO A 144 -3.30 18.76 13.90
CA PRO A 144 -4.69 18.71 13.46
C PRO A 144 -5.49 17.59 14.16
N PRO A 145 -6.76 17.84 14.51
CA PRO A 145 -7.60 16.83 15.20
C PRO A 145 -7.71 15.49 14.47
N PHE A 146 -7.76 15.51 13.13
CA PHE A 146 -7.84 14.29 12.33
C PHE A 146 -6.57 13.42 12.47
N LEU A 147 -5.39 14.06 12.54
CA LEU A 147 -4.11 13.37 12.67
C LEU A 147 -3.95 12.78 14.07
N ARG A 148 -4.34 13.53 15.12
CA ARG A 148 -4.36 13.02 16.49
C ARG A 148 -5.23 11.76 16.61
N LYS A 149 -6.44 11.79 16.03
CA LYS A 149 -7.34 10.62 16.00
C LYS A 149 -6.74 9.45 15.22
N HIS A 150 -6.03 9.73 14.12
CA HIS A 150 -5.34 8.68 13.36
C HIS A 150 -4.24 8.00 14.17
N TRP A 151 -3.39 8.77 14.85
CA TRP A 151 -2.31 8.22 15.69
C TRP A 151 -2.83 7.42 16.88
N GLN A 152 -3.92 7.87 17.53
CA GLN A 152 -4.58 7.11 18.60
C GLN A 152 -5.09 5.73 18.13
N LYS A 153 -5.55 5.62 16.88
CA LYS A 153 -6.01 4.36 16.29
C LYS A 153 -4.85 3.44 15.90
N GLU A 154 -3.75 4.01 15.44
CA GLU A 154 -2.62 3.31 14.81
C GLU A 154 -1.37 3.22 15.71
N THR A 155 -1.55 2.85 16.98
CA THR A 155 -0.47 2.76 18.00
C THR A 155 0.41 1.51 17.94
N GLY A 156 0.20 0.62 16.96
CA GLY A 156 1.05 -0.55 16.77
C GLY A 156 2.46 -0.19 16.26
N PHE A 157 3.38 -1.16 16.26
CA PHE A 157 4.69 -1.02 15.64
C PHE A 157 4.59 -0.63 14.16
N ALA A 158 5.65 0.03 13.66
CA ALA A 158 5.71 0.56 12.31
C ALA A 158 5.67 -0.54 11.24
N PHE A 159 6.32 -1.68 11.48
CA PHE A 159 6.43 -2.73 10.47
C PHE A 159 5.32 -3.80 10.60
N PRO A 160 4.81 -4.39 9.49
CA PRO A 160 4.93 -3.98 8.08
C PRO A 160 3.82 -2.99 7.65
N SER A 161 4.06 -2.24 6.56
CA SER A 161 3.09 -1.28 5.99
C SER A 161 2.02 -1.96 5.14
N GLY A 162 0.88 -2.31 5.75
CA GLY A 162 -0.27 -2.90 5.06
C GLY A 162 -0.86 -2.00 3.96
N HIS A 163 -0.90 -0.68 4.19
CA HIS A 163 -1.37 0.29 3.19
C HIS A 163 -0.51 0.27 1.92
N THR A 164 0.81 0.28 2.10
CA THR A 164 1.77 0.22 0.99
C THR A 164 1.66 -1.11 0.26
N MET A 165 1.60 -2.24 0.97
CA MET A 165 1.44 -3.55 0.34
C MET A 165 0.19 -3.62 -0.53
N PHE A 166 -0.94 -3.10 -0.04
CA PHE A 166 -2.20 -3.09 -0.77
C PHE A 166 -2.12 -2.23 -2.04
N ALA A 167 -1.73 -0.96 -1.91
CA ALA A 167 -1.69 -0.04 -3.03
C ALA A 167 -0.62 -0.44 -4.08
N ALA A 168 0.57 -0.86 -3.62
CA ALA A 168 1.62 -1.36 -4.48
C ALA A 168 1.18 -2.64 -5.23
N SER A 169 0.50 -3.58 -4.57
CA SER A 169 0.03 -4.80 -5.24
C SER A 169 -0.92 -4.49 -6.40
N TRP A 170 -1.84 -3.55 -6.22
CA TRP A 170 -2.74 -3.10 -7.29
C TRP A 170 -2.01 -2.43 -8.44
N ALA A 171 -1.07 -1.54 -8.15
CA ALA A 171 -0.25 -0.90 -9.18
C ALA A 171 0.58 -1.92 -9.96
N LEU A 172 1.20 -2.89 -9.27
CA LEU A 172 1.97 -3.97 -9.87
C LEU A 172 1.10 -4.90 -10.75
N LEU A 173 -0.12 -5.23 -10.30
CA LEU A 173 -1.09 -5.95 -11.13
C LEU A 173 -1.47 -5.15 -12.38
N GLY A 174 -1.66 -3.83 -12.24
CA GLY A 174 -1.91 -2.92 -13.36
C GLY A 174 -0.81 -2.98 -14.40
N VAL A 175 0.44 -2.74 -13.98
CA VAL A 175 1.62 -2.78 -14.87
C VAL A 175 1.82 -4.18 -15.47
N GLY A 176 1.67 -5.23 -14.66
CA GLY A 176 1.91 -6.61 -15.09
C GLY A 176 0.89 -7.12 -16.12
N LEU A 177 -0.40 -6.86 -15.89
CA LEU A 177 -1.51 -7.49 -16.62
C LEU A 177 -2.19 -6.57 -17.62
N LEU A 178 -2.25 -5.27 -17.36
CA LEU A 178 -3.02 -4.32 -18.18
C LEU A 178 -2.15 -3.61 -19.23
N TRP A 179 -0.82 -3.70 -19.14
CA TRP A 179 0.08 -3.11 -20.12
C TRP A 179 -0.13 -3.63 -21.55
N PRO A 180 -0.24 -4.95 -21.81
CA PRO A 180 -0.60 -5.47 -23.14
C PRO A 180 -1.97 -5.00 -23.64
N ARG A 181 -2.86 -4.64 -22.72
CA ARG A 181 -4.26 -4.29 -22.98
C ARG A 181 -4.46 -2.80 -23.23
N ARG A 182 -3.35 -2.06 -23.36
CA ARG A 182 -3.32 -0.61 -23.62
C ARG A 182 -4.12 0.23 -22.62
N ARG A 183 -4.31 -0.25 -21.40
CA ARG A 183 -4.98 0.51 -20.33
C ARG A 183 -4.00 1.47 -19.64
N THR A 184 -3.32 2.31 -20.42
CA THR A 184 -2.27 3.23 -19.95
C THR A 184 -2.77 4.17 -18.87
N LEU A 185 -3.98 4.71 -19.02
CA LEU A 185 -4.61 5.58 -18.02
C LEU A 185 -4.78 4.87 -16.67
N THR A 186 -5.31 3.63 -16.66
CA THR A 186 -5.45 2.83 -15.43
C THR A 186 -4.11 2.62 -14.75
N ILE A 187 -3.07 2.30 -15.53
CA ILE A 187 -1.73 2.04 -15.00
C ILE A 187 -1.15 3.32 -14.38
N ALA A 188 -1.25 4.45 -15.08
CA ALA A 188 -0.78 5.74 -14.60
C ALA A 188 -1.49 6.15 -13.29
N VAL A 189 -2.82 6.05 -13.25
CA VAL A 189 -3.63 6.35 -12.07
C VAL A 189 -3.22 5.47 -10.89
N LEU A 190 -3.04 4.16 -11.10
CA LEU A 190 -2.64 3.24 -10.03
C LEU A 190 -1.22 3.51 -9.51
N LEU A 191 -0.27 3.82 -10.39
CA LEU A 191 1.09 4.17 -9.99
C LEU A 191 1.12 5.46 -9.17
N VAL A 192 0.45 6.52 -9.66
CA VAL A 192 0.34 7.80 -8.95
C VAL A 192 -0.35 7.61 -7.60
N TRP A 193 -1.45 6.84 -7.56
CA TRP A 193 -2.17 6.54 -6.33
C TRP A 193 -1.30 5.76 -5.34
N ALA A 194 -0.59 4.71 -5.78
CA ALA A 194 0.28 3.93 -4.92
C ALA A 194 1.43 4.76 -4.35
N THR A 195 2.09 5.59 -5.17
CA THR A 195 3.11 6.53 -4.70
C THR A 195 2.52 7.58 -3.75
N GLY A 196 1.29 8.05 -3.99
CA GLY A 196 0.57 8.95 -3.10
C GLY A 196 0.28 8.33 -1.73
N VAL A 197 -0.16 7.06 -1.70
CA VAL A 197 -0.35 6.29 -0.46
C VAL A 197 0.97 6.10 0.27
N MET A 198 2.06 5.80 -0.44
CA MET A 198 3.39 5.70 0.16
C MET A 198 3.83 7.04 0.77
N GLY A 199 3.71 8.13 0.03
CA GLY A 199 4.03 9.48 0.51
C GLY A 199 3.19 9.88 1.73
N SER A 200 1.90 9.53 1.75
CA SER A 200 1.05 9.82 2.91
C SER A 200 1.49 9.07 4.16
N ARG A 201 1.99 7.83 4.04
CA ARG A 201 2.54 7.08 5.19
C ARG A 201 3.77 7.74 5.81
N LEU A 202 4.62 8.35 4.98
CA LEU A 202 5.79 9.09 5.43
C LEU A 202 5.39 10.41 6.09
N LEU A 203 4.56 11.21 5.41
CA LEU A 203 4.19 12.56 5.87
C LEU A 203 3.25 12.57 7.08
N LEU A 204 2.47 11.51 7.29
CA LEU A 204 1.66 11.33 8.50
C LEU A 204 2.47 10.77 9.68
N GLY A 205 3.79 10.57 9.53
CA GLY A 205 4.67 10.09 10.60
C GLY A 205 4.44 8.62 10.97
N MET A 206 3.92 7.83 10.03
CA MET A 206 3.44 6.48 10.32
C MET A 206 4.46 5.39 10.08
N HIS A 207 5.37 5.59 9.12
CA HIS A 207 6.34 4.59 8.68
C HIS A 207 7.65 5.25 8.28
N TRP A 208 8.72 4.48 8.30
CA TRP A 208 10.01 4.87 7.75
C TRP A 208 10.09 4.53 6.25
N PRO A 209 10.95 5.21 5.47
CA PRO A 209 11.17 4.88 4.06
C PRO A 209 11.55 3.40 3.84
N ARG A 210 12.30 2.82 4.78
CA ARG A 210 12.65 1.39 4.79
C ARG A 210 11.42 0.48 4.82
N ASP A 211 10.41 0.81 5.62
CA ASP A 211 9.17 0.03 5.70
C ASP A 211 8.46 -0.03 4.35
N LEU A 212 8.46 1.08 3.62
CA LEU A 212 7.85 1.20 2.31
C LEU A 212 8.60 0.40 1.25
N ILE A 213 9.94 0.42 1.28
CA ILE A 213 10.79 -0.39 0.39
C ILE A 213 10.47 -1.87 0.61
N VAL A 214 10.52 -2.33 1.86
CA VAL A 214 10.27 -3.74 2.19
C VAL A 214 8.83 -4.13 1.84
N ALA A 215 7.84 -3.29 2.14
CA ALA A 215 6.44 -3.54 1.77
C ALA A 215 6.25 -3.64 0.24
N THR A 216 6.95 -2.81 -0.54
CA THR A 216 6.92 -2.84 -2.01
C THR A 216 7.55 -4.12 -2.55
N LEU A 217 8.67 -4.57 -1.97
CA LEU A 217 9.32 -5.83 -2.34
C LEU A 217 8.45 -7.04 -2.00
N ILE A 218 7.80 -7.06 -0.83
CA ILE A 218 6.84 -8.11 -0.45
C ILE A 218 5.67 -8.12 -1.43
N ALA A 219 5.10 -6.96 -1.77
CA ALA A 219 4.03 -6.86 -2.76
C ALA A 219 4.46 -7.39 -4.14
N TRP A 220 5.68 -7.07 -4.58
CA TRP A 220 6.24 -7.58 -5.83
C TRP A 220 6.39 -9.10 -5.85
N LEU A 221 6.94 -9.68 -4.79
CA LEU A 221 7.05 -11.13 -4.64
C LEU A 221 5.66 -11.78 -4.63
N LEU A 222 4.73 -11.23 -3.84
CA LEU A 222 3.38 -11.75 -3.73
C LEU A 222 2.65 -11.74 -5.07
N VAL A 223 2.66 -10.62 -5.79
CA VAL A 223 2.02 -10.49 -7.10
C VAL A 223 2.67 -11.41 -8.14
N THR A 224 3.99 -11.53 -8.12
CA THR A 224 4.72 -12.40 -9.06
C THR A 224 4.39 -13.88 -8.81
N LEU A 225 4.34 -14.31 -7.55
CA LEU A 225 3.95 -15.68 -7.17
C LEU A 225 2.47 -15.95 -7.47
N ALA A 226 1.58 -15.02 -7.16
CA ALA A 226 0.14 -15.17 -7.40
C ALA A 226 -0.17 -15.27 -8.90
N THR A 227 0.46 -14.42 -9.72
CA THR A 227 0.31 -14.49 -11.18
C THR A 227 0.94 -15.76 -11.76
N TRP A 228 2.05 -16.24 -11.19
CA TRP A 228 2.63 -17.53 -11.57
C TRP A 228 1.69 -18.70 -11.28
N LEU A 229 1.14 -18.76 -10.07
CA LEU A 229 0.25 -19.82 -9.67
C LEU A 229 -1.05 -19.80 -10.48
N ALA A 230 -1.63 -18.62 -10.70
CA ALA A 230 -2.80 -18.46 -11.57
C ALA A 230 -2.52 -18.93 -13.01
N GLN A 231 -1.32 -18.65 -13.56
CA GLN A 231 -0.95 -19.16 -14.89
C GLN A 231 -0.79 -20.67 -14.92
N ARG A 232 -0.23 -21.25 -13.86
CA ARG A 232 -0.03 -22.70 -13.76
C ARG A 232 -1.35 -23.46 -13.64
N VAL A 233 -2.33 -22.89 -12.93
CA VAL A 233 -3.62 -23.56 -12.67
C VAL A 233 -4.64 -23.29 -13.78
N CYS A 234 -4.72 -22.07 -14.32
CA CYS A 234 -5.80 -21.65 -15.22
C CYS A 234 -5.33 -21.26 -16.63
N GLY A 235 -4.04 -21.39 -16.94
CA GLY A 235 -3.46 -21.02 -18.23
C GLY A 235 -3.07 -19.52 -18.33
N PRO A 236 -2.63 -19.06 -19.50
CA PRO A 236 -1.98 -17.77 -19.66
C PRO A 236 -2.91 -16.57 -19.38
N LEU A 237 -2.41 -15.59 -18.62
CA LEU A 237 -3.08 -14.29 -18.37
C LEU A 237 -2.86 -13.26 -19.50
N MET A 238 -2.05 -13.62 -20.50
CA MET A 238 -1.81 -12.78 -21.67
C MET A 238 -3.08 -12.71 -22.55
N PRO A 239 -3.29 -11.58 -23.24
CA PRO A 239 -4.44 -11.42 -24.11
C PRO A 239 -4.47 -12.53 -25.18
N PRO A 240 -5.59 -13.25 -25.36
CA PRO A 240 -5.77 -14.16 -26.48
C PRO A 240 -5.82 -13.40 -27.82
N ALA A 241 -5.75 -14.13 -28.93
CA ALA A 241 -5.79 -13.54 -30.27
C ALA A 241 -7.05 -12.68 -30.50
N GLU A 242 -8.19 -13.11 -29.96
CA GLU A 242 -9.46 -12.36 -29.98
C GLU A 242 -9.32 -10.98 -29.31
N GLU A 243 -8.71 -10.93 -28.13
CA GLU A 243 -8.49 -9.68 -27.40
C GLU A 243 -7.49 -8.77 -28.15
N ASN A 244 -6.45 -9.34 -28.76
CA ASN A 244 -5.50 -8.56 -29.55
C ASN A 244 -6.14 -7.92 -30.80
N ARG A 245 -7.09 -8.60 -31.44
CA ARG A 245 -7.83 -8.04 -32.59
C ARG A 245 -8.69 -6.85 -32.15
N GLU A 246 -9.37 -6.96 -31.01
CA GLU A 246 -10.18 -5.86 -30.45
C GLU A 246 -9.31 -4.70 -29.96
N ILE A 247 -8.11 -4.96 -29.43
CA ILE A 247 -7.16 -3.89 -29.08
C ILE A 247 -6.72 -3.16 -30.35
N ALA A 248 -6.38 -3.90 -31.42
CA ALA A 248 -5.96 -3.31 -32.68
C ALA A 248 -7.06 -2.49 -33.36
N SER A 249 -8.31 -2.93 -33.32
CA SER A 249 -9.42 -2.17 -33.91
C SER A 249 -9.63 -0.82 -33.19
N ARG A 250 -9.56 -0.80 -31.86
CA ARG A 250 -9.64 0.45 -31.08
C ARG A 250 -8.50 1.41 -31.34
N GLU A 251 -7.30 0.91 -31.66
CA GLU A 251 -6.16 1.75 -32.06
C GLU A 251 -6.34 2.34 -33.46
N GLN A 252 -7.10 1.68 -34.35
CA GLN A 252 -7.39 2.18 -35.69
C GLN A 252 -8.55 3.19 -35.72
N GLU A 253 -9.47 3.12 -34.74
CA GLU A 253 -10.62 4.01 -34.59
C GLU A 253 -10.31 5.32 -33.82
N SER A 254 -9.12 5.42 -33.20
CA SER A 254 -8.63 6.57 -32.42
C SER A 254 -7.76 7.50 -33.25
#